data_AF-A0AAW6YM08-F1
#
_entry.id   AF-A0AAW6YM08-F1
#
_cell.length_a   1.000
_cell.length_b   1.000
_cell.length_c   1.000
_cell.angle_alpha   90.00
_cell.angle_beta   90.00
_cell.angle_gamma   90.00
#
_symmetry.space_group_name_H-M   'P 1'
#
loop_
_entity.id
_entity.type
_entity.pdbx_description
1 polymer ?
#
loop_
_entity_poly.entity_id
_entity_poly.type
_entity_poly.pdbx_seq_one_letter_code
_entity_poly.pdbx_strand_id
1 'polypeptide(L)' 'KSIAIIGGGVIGVEFASFLARMGSQVTIIEYLDRLLANEGKNISQALAKAFKDQGITLKLNCQVDQAQVQDGQVLV' A
#
# COMPACT_ATOMS: atom_id res chain seq x y z
N LYS A 1 0.07 11.36 10.78
CA LYS A 1 -1.17 11.18 9.97
C LYS A 1 -1.06 9.85 9.25
N SER A 2 -2.16 9.10 9.14
CA SER A 2 -2.21 7.82 8.42
C SER A 2 -2.74 8.03 7.00
N ILE A 3 -2.26 7.21 6.06
CA ILE A 3 -2.66 7.22 4.66
C ILE A 3 -2.88 5.78 4.21
N ALA A 4 -4.04 5.52 3.61
CA ALA A 4 -4.32 4.29 2.89
C ALA A 4 -4.11 4.52 1.38
N ILE A 5 -3.43 3.60 0.72
CA ILE A 5 -3.27 3.56 -0.74
C ILE A 5 -3.97 2.28 -1.22
N ILE A 6 -5.01 2.44 -2.02
CA ILE A 6 -5.75 1.32 -2.62
C ILE A 6 -5.12 1.03 -3.99
N GLY A 7 -4.49 -0.13 -4.11
CA GLY A 7 -3.69 -0.56 -5.26
C GLY A 7 -2.18 -0.53 -4.99
N GLY A 8 -1.52 -1.66 -5.23
CA GLY A 8 -0.09 -1.94 -5.12
C GLY A 8 0.63 -2.00 -6.47
N GLY A 9 0.09 -1.33 -7.49
CA GLY A 9 0.76 -1.09 -8.78
C GLY A 9 1.86 -0.03 -8.70
N VAL A 10 2.51 0.27 -9.83
CA VAL A 10 3.69 1.16 -9.92
C VAL A 10 3.46 2.51 -9.23
N ILE A 11 2.36 3.18 -9.57
CA ILE A 11 2.01 4.49 -8.98
C ILE A 11 1.76 4.37 -7.46
N GLY A 12 1.03 3.33 -7.04
CA GLY A 12 0.70 3.11 -5.64
C GLY A 12 1.96 2.92 -4.78
N VAL A 13 2.94 2.16 -5.28
CA VAL A 13 4.20 1.93 -4.55
C VAL A 13 5.12 3.17 -4.55
N GLU A 14 5.12 3.97 -5.62
CA GLU A 14 5.86 5.25 -5.66
C GLU A 14 5.34 6.23 -4.60
N PHE A 15 4.03 6.43 -4.53
CA PHE A 15 3.42 7.28 -3.51
C PHE A 15 3.55 6.72 -2.11
N ALA A 16 3.49 5.40 -1.94
CA ALA A 16 3.71 4.77 -0.65
C ALA A 16 5.10 5.11 -0.09
N SER A 17 6.14 4.95 -0.91
CA SER A 17 7.52 5.28 -0.56
C SER A 17 7.67 6.77 -0.27
N PHE A 18 7.14 7.64 -1.15
CA PHE A 18 7.22 9.09 -0.97
C PHE A 18 6.56 9.54 0.34
N LEU A 19 5.33 9.13 0.60
CA LEU A 19 4.55 9.56 1.76
C LEU A 19 5.09 8.98 3.08
N ALA A 20 5.59 7.75 3.05
CA ALA A 20 6.27 7.15 4.21
C ALA A 20 7.54 7.94 4.57
N ARG A 21 8.35 8.31 3.57
CA ARG A 21 9.56 9.14 3.76
C ARG A 21 9.24 10.56 4.26
N MET A 22 8.05 11.07 3.94
CA MET A 22 7.53 12.33 4.48
C MET A 22 6.95 12.18 5.92
N GLY A 23 7.03 10.99 6.53
CA GLY A 23 6.64 10.74 7.91
C GLY A 23 5.18 10.30 8.10
N SER A 24 4.47 9.94 7.04
CA SER A 24 3.11 9.39 7.16
C SER A 24 3.14 7.90 7.44
N GLN A 25 2.19 7.41 8.24
CA GLN A 25 1.97 5.97 8.38
C GLN A 25 1.19 5.46 7.17
N VAL A 26 1.85 4.70 6.30
CA VAL A 26 1.25 4.24 5.04
C VAL A 26 0.81 2.79 5.14
N THR A 27 -0.42 2.52 4.68
CA THR A 27 -0.94 1.17 4.42
C THR A 27 -1.29 1.04 2.95
N ILE A 28 -0.72 0.05 2.26
CA ILE A 28 -1.13 -0.34 0.91
C ILE A 28 -2.15 -1.47 1.03
N ILE A 29 -3.29 -1.33 0.36
CA ILE A 29 -4.33 -2.35 0.24
C ILE A 29 -4.37 -2.81 -1.22
N GLU A 30 -4.00 -4.05 -1.48
CA GLU A 30 -3.90 -4.62 -2.82
C GLU A 30 -4.79 -5.86 -2.93
N TYR A 31 -5.58 -5.91 -4.00
CA TYR A 31 -6.50 -6.99 -4.31
C TYR A 31 -5.75 -8.30 -4.61
N LEU A 32 -4.63 -8.21 -5.32
CA LEU A 32 -3.79 -9.34 -5.70
C LEU A 32 -2.87 -9.80 -4.54
N ASP A 33 -2.22 -10.93 -4.75
CA ASP A 33 -1.35 -11.57 -3.76
C ASP A 33 0.04 -10.91 -3.62
N ARG A 34 0.36 -9.94 -4.49
CA ARG A 34 1.67 -9.29 -4.56
C ARG A 34 1.61 -7.87 -5.12
N LEU A 35 2.55 -7.04 -4.67
CA LEU A 35 2.82 -5.73 -5.28
C LEU A 35 3.43 -5.91 -6.66
N LEU A 36 3.18 -4.94 -7.56
CA LEU A 36 3.71 -4.96 -8.93
C LEU A 36 3.46 -6.31 -9.62
N ALA A 37 2.21 -6.78 -9.66
CA ALA A 37 1.89 -8.12 -10.16
C ALA A 37 2.29 -8.36 -11.64
N ASN A 38 2.45 -7.29 -12.42
CA ASN A 38 2.94 -7.37 -13.80
C ASN A 38 4.46 -7.61 -13.89
N GLU A 39 5.19 -7.40 -12.78
CA GLU A 39 6.63 -7.59 -12.70
C GLU A 39 6.99 -9.01 -12.22
N GLY A 40 8.29 -9.34 -12.32
CA GLY A 40 8.83 -10.60 -11.82
C GLY A 40 8.58 -10.80 -10.33
N LYS A 41 8.26 -12.04 -9.92
CA LYS A 41 7.96 -12.39 -8.53
C LYS A 41 9.09 -12.02 -7.54
N ASN A 42 10.33 -12.16 -7.99
CA ASN A 42 11.51 -11.75 -7.23
C ASN A 42 11.52 -10.23 -6.94
N ILE A 43 11.11 -9.40 -7.91
CA ILE A 43 10.99 -7.94 -7.74
C ILE A 43 9.89 -7.62 -6.74
N SER A 44 8.70 -8.21 -6.89
CA SER A 44 7.58 -8.03 -5.97
C SER A 44 7.97 -8.38 -4.52
N GLN A 45 8.69 -9.48 -4.32
CA GLN A 45 9.13 -9.94 -3.00
C GLN A 45 10.19 -9.03 -2.38
N ALA A 46 11.18 -8.62 -3.17
CA ALA A 46 12.22 -7.69 -2.72
C ALA A 46 11.60 -6.36 -2.29
N LEU A 47 10.67 -5.82 -3.09
CA LEU A 47 9.96 -4.58 -2.77
C LEU A 47 9.10 -4.72 -1.52
N ALA A 48 8.32 -5.80 -1.40
CA ALA A 48 7.48 -6.03 -0.24
C ALA A 48 8.31 -6.14 1.05
N LYS A 49 9.49 -6.76 0.99
CA LYS A 49 10.43 -6.79 2.12
C LYS A 49 10.94 -5.39 2.45
N ALA A 50 11.42 -4.65 1.46
CA ALA A 50 11.92 -3.29 1.66
C ALA A 50 10.86 -2.36 2.26
N PHE A 51 9.61 -2.47 1.83
CA PHE A 51 8.49 -1.69 2.34
C PHE A 51 8.13 -2.03 3.79
N LYS A 52 8.12 -3.32 4.14
CA LYS A 52 7.94 -3.75 5.54
C LYS A 52 9.06 -3.22 6.43
N ASP A 53 10.31 -3.29 5.97
CA ASP A 53 11.48 -2.77 6.69
C ASP A 53 11.41 -1.23 6.88
N GLN A 54 10.74 -0.52 5.96
CA GLN A 54 10.45 0.93 6.04
C GLN A 54 9.19 1.27 6.86
N GLY A 55 8.52 0.28 7.47
CA GLY A 55 7.31 0.49 8.27
C GLY A 55 6.02 0.71 7.46
N ILE A 56 6.04 0.44 6.15
CA ILE A 56 4.85 0.46 5.30
C ILE A 56 4.07 -0.84 5.51
N THR A 57 2.79 -0.71 5.86
CA THR A 57 1.91 -1.87 6.06
C THR A 57 1.36 -2.35 4.73
N LEU A 58 1.36 -3.66 4.49
CA LEU A 58 0.86 -4.27 3.26
C LEU A 58 -0.32 -5.20 3.58
N LYS A 59 -1.50 -4.88 3.05
CA LYS A 59 -2.68 -5.75 3.03
C LYS A 59 -2.86 -6.30 1.62
N LEU A 60 -2.30 -7.47 1.37
CA LEU A 60 -2.40 -8.18 0.09
C LEU A 60 -3.59 -9.15 0.14
N ASN A 61 -4.09 -9.60 -1.01
CA ASN A 61 -5.32 -10.39 -1.12
C ASN A 61 -6.52 -9.71 -0.45
N CYS A 62 -6.62 -8.38 -0.57
CA CYS A 62 -7.62 -7.59 0.12
C CYS A 62 -8.41 -6.76 -0.89
N GLN A 63 -9.67 -7.13 -1.08
CA GLN A 63 -10.63 -6.32 -1.82
C GLN A 63 -11.12 -5.16 -0.95
N VAL A 64 -11.27 -3.98 -1.55
CA VAL A 64 -11.96 -2.85 -0.95
C VAL A 64 -13.34 -2.77 -1.57
N ASP A 65 -14.38 -2.93 -0.76
CA ASP A 65 -15.77 -2.86 -1.21
C ASP A 65 -16.35 -1.45 -1.12
N GLN A 66 -15.91 -0.67 -0.12
CA GLN A 66 -16.44 0.66 0.13
C GLN A 66 -15.40 1.54 0.82
N ALA A 67 -15.46 2.85 0.55
CA ALA A 67 -14.81 3.86 1.38
C ALA A 67 -15.87 4.90 1.80
N GLN A 68 -15.89 5.25 3.07
CA GLN A 68 -16.84 6.23 3.63
C GLN A 68 -16.09 7.28 4.45
N VAL A 69 -16.56 8.54 4.38
CA VAL A 69 -16.07 9.60 5.26
C VAL A 69 -16.97 9.67 6.48
N GLN A 70 -16.41 9.42 7.66
CA GLN A 70 -17.10 9.52 8.95
C GLN A 70 -16.23 10.31 9.92
N ASP A 71 -16.82 11.33 10.57
CA ASP A 71 -16.15 12.18 11.57
C ASP A 71 -14.80 12.76 11.09
N GLY A 72 -14.71 13.12 9.81
CA GLY A 72 -13.51 13.68 9.18
C GLY A 72 -12.40 12.66 8.90
N GLN A 73 -12.68 11.36 9.04
CA GLN A 73 -11.78 10.25 8.73
C GLN A 73 -12.34 9.42 7.57
N VAL A 74 -11.45 8.78 6.82
CA VAL A 74 -11.85 7.83 5.76
C VAL A 74 -11.78 6.42 6.34
N LEU A 75 -12.92 5.74 6.37
CA LEU A 75 -13.03 4.32 6.69
C LEU A 75 -13.04 3.53 5.37
N VAL A 76 -12.12 2.57 5.25
CA VAL A 76 -11.89 1.73 4.06
C VAL A 76 -11.93 0.27 4.47
#